data_AF-A0A954IX84-F1
#
_entry.id   AF-A0A954IX84-F1
#
_cell.length_a   1.000
_cell.length_b   1.000
_cell.length_c   1.000
_cell.angle_alpha   90.00
_cell.angle_beta   90.00
_cell.angle_gamma   90.00
#
_symmetry.space_group_name_H-M   'P 1'
#
loop_
_entity.id
_entity.type
_entity.pdbx_description
1 polymer ?
#
loop_
_entity_poly.entity_id
_entity_poly.type
_entity_poly.pdbx_seq_one_letter_code
_entity_poly.pdbx_strand_id
1 'polypeptide(L)'
;GDAEAPSARASSTWGLAARGAQVEAGLPPLAFAITERDAVWTDDAARIYAKACAAQWDPATAIDWGAAFELPEAVEDAVVQVMTYLIENETAALIVPARFLARIHPHFREVVQVLAIQAADEARHIEVFTRRALLRRPAPGLSTVGGQTSLRTLVEEPDFALASFLLSVLGEGSFLSLLWFLAEH
;
A
#
# COMPACT_ATOMS: atom_id res chain seq x y z
N GLY A 1 -24.98 1.03 14.06
CA GLY A 1 -23.74 1.72 14.39
C GLY A 1 -24.06 3.17 14.65
N ASP A 2 -23.21 3.82 15.43
CA ASP A 2 -23.22 5.26 15.68
C ASP A 2 -21.99 5.88 15.02
N ALA A 3 -21.62 7.10 15.40
CA ALA A 3 -20.44 7.77 14.86
C ALA A 3 -19.13 6.99 15.16
N GLU A 4 -19.05 6.32 16.31
CA GLU A 4 -17.85 5.64 16.78
C GLU A 4 -17.78 4.19 16.27
N ALA A 5 -18.89 3.45 16.35
CA ALA A 5 -18.95 2.04 15.98
C ALA A 5 -19.72 1.81 14.66
N PRO A 6 -19.12 1.12 13.67
CA PRO A 6 -19.82 0.81 12.43
C PRO A 6 -20.99 -0.16 12.65
N SER A 7 -21.97 -0.04 11.76
CA SER A 7 -23.10 -0.98 11.67
C SER A 7 -22.60 -2.31 11.11
N ALA A 8 -23.27 -3.41 11.46
CA ALA A 8 -22.95 -4.73 10.90
C ALA A 8 -23.02 -4.74 9.37
N ARG A 9 -23.92 -3.95 8.78
CA ARG A 9 -24.06 -3.76 7.33
C ARG A 9 -24.25 -2.29 7.00
N ALA A 10 -23.59 -1.82 5.95
CA ALA A 10 -23.77 -0.49 5.38
C ALA A 10 -24.94 -0.47 4.38
N SER A 11 -25.81 0.55 4.46
CA SER A 11 -26.90 0.73 3.50
C SER A 11 -26.42 1.40 2.22
N SER A 12 -26.82 0.89 1.06
CA SER A 12 -26.54 1.52 -0.24
C SER A 12 -27.18 2.90 -0.39
N THR A 13 -28.18 3.24 0.42
CA THR A 13 -28.82 4.56 0.45
C THR A 13 -28.06 5.60 1.24
N TRP A 14 -27.00 5.23 1.98
CA TRP A 14 -26.19 6.20 2.73
C TRP A 14 -25.18 6.93 1.85
N GLY A 15 -24.85 6.38 0.68
CA GLY A 15 -23.90 6.99 -0.23
C GLY A 15 -22.56 7.32 0.45
N LEU A 16 -22.13 8.57 0.33
CA LEU A 16 -20.89 9.08 0.94
C LEU A 16 -21.12 9.80 2.28
N ALA A 17 -22.32 9.68 2.87
CA ALA A 17 -22.63 10.34 4.14
C ALA A 17 -21.63 9.93 5.23
N ALA A 18 -21.24 10.89 6.06
CA ALA A 18 -20.43 10.60 7.24
C ALA A 18 -21.16 9.59 8.14
N ARG A 19 -20.43 8.61 8.67
CA ARG A 19 -20.99 7.60 9.56
C ARG A 19 -21.74 8.27 10.73
N GLY A 20 -23.00 7.89 10.93
CA GLY A 20 -23.87 8.43 11.98
C GLY A 20 -24.68 9.67 11.57
N ALA A 21 -24.45 10.23 10.39
CA ALA A 21 -25.26 11.34 9.88
C ALA A 21 -26.70 10.91 9.54
N GLN A 22 -27.64 11.84 9.69
CA GLN A 22 -28.97 11.69 9.10
C GLN A 22 -28.85 11.81 7.58
N VAL A 23 -29.52 10.89 6.87
CA VAL A 23 -29.52 10.86 5.41
C VAL A 23 -30.91 11.26 4.93
N GLU A 24 -30.97 12.29 4.10
CA GLU A 24 -32.22 12.72 3.46
C GLU A 24 -32.75 11.60 2.55
N ALA A 25 -34.06 11.38 2.57
CA ALA A 25 -34.70 10.38 1.73
C ALA A 25 -34.64 10.78 0.25
N GLY A 26 -34.55 9.80 -0.64
CA GLY A 26 -34.57 10.03 -2.09
C GLY A 26 -33.19 10.04 -2.76
N LEU A 27 -32.10 9.89 -2.01
CA LEU A 27 -30.79 9.66 -2.59
C LEU A 27 -30.80 8.34 -3.40
N PRO A 28 -30.41 8.35 -4.69
CA PRO A 28 -30.21 7.12 -5.45
C PRO A 28 -29.18 6.21 -4.77
N PRO A 29 -29.39 4.89 -4.73
CA PRO A 29 -28.43 3.98 -4.12
C PRO A 29 -27.05 4.08 -4.79
N LEU A 30 -25.99 4.16 -3.97
CA LEU A 30 -24.61 4.06 -4.43
C LEU A 30 -24.09 2.67 -4.10
N ALA A 31 -23.60 1.96 -5.12
CA ALA A 31 -23.16 0.58 -4.97
C ALA A 31 -21.68 0.51 -4.57
N PHE A 32 -21.41 -0.12 -3.42
CA PHE A 32 -20.09 -0.57 -2.99
C PHE A 32 -20.11 -2.09 -2.90
N ALA A 33 -18.99 -2.73 -3.24
CA ALA A 33 -18.91 -4.19 -3.24
C ALA A 33 -18.76 -4.77 -1.83
N ILE A 34 -18.12 -4.03 -0.91
CA ILE A 34 -17.88 -4.47 0.47
C ILE A 34 -18.72 -3.58 1.40
N THR A 35 -19.80 -4.16 1.92
CA THR A 35 -20.79 -3.49 2.79
C THR A 35 -21.00 -4.19 4.14
N GLU A 36 -20.47 -5.38 4.34
CA GLU A 36 -20.56 -6.12 5.61
C GLU A 36 -19.35 -5.79 6.49
N ARG A 37 -19.59 -5.53 7.77
CA ARG A 37 -18.55 -5.25 8.76
C ARG A 37 -17.58 -6.42 8.89
N ASP A 38 -18.11 -7.64 8.98
CA ASP A 38 -17.32 -8.85 9.24
C ASP A 38 -16.36 -9.20 8.08
N ALA A 39 -16.54 -8.58 6.90
CA ALA A 39 -15.66 -8.77 5.76
C ALA A 39 -14.38 -7.90 5.80
N VAL A 40 -14.35 -6.84 6.62
CA VAL A 40 -13.32 -5.79 6.48
C VAL A 40 -12.89 -5.13 7.79
N TRP A 41 -13.72 -5.22 8.85
CA TRP A 41 -13.51 -4.46 10.07
C TRP A 41 -12.53 -5.11 11.04
N THR A 42 -11.77 -4.26 11.73
CA THR A 42 -11.00 -4.60 12.93
C THR A 42 -11.06 -3.44 13.91
N ASP A 43 -11.18 -3.74 15.21
CA ASP A 43 -11.21 -2.73 16.27
C ASP A 43 -9.88 -1.95 16.38
N ASP A 44 -8.81 -2.49 15.80
CA ASP A 44 -7.49 -1.87 15.77
C ASP A 44 -7.28 -0.87 14.63
N ALA A 45 -8.22 -0.73 13.68
CA ALA A 45 -8.01 0.04 12.46
C ALA A 45 -7.64 1.51 12.75
N ALA A 46 -8.33 2.15 13.69
CA ALA A 46 -8.03 3.51 14.11
C ALA A 46 -6.62 3.65 14.71
N ARG A 47 -6.21 2.67 15.52
CA ARG A 47 -4.88 2.63 16.16
C ARG A 47 -3.78 2.43 15.12
N ILE A 48 -4.00 1.54 14.15
CA ILE A 48 -3.07 1.28 13.04
C ILE A 48 -2.89 2.55 12.22
N TYR A 49 -3.98 3.19 11.81
CA TYR A 49 -3.94 4.44 11.05
C TYR A 49 -3.19 5.55 11.81
N ALA A 50 -3.51 5.75 13.09
CA ALA A 50 -2.83 6.76 13.91
C ALA A 50 -1.31 6.50 14.02
N LYS A 51 -0.91 5.23 14.17
CA LYS A 51 0.51 4.85 14.18
C LYS A 51 1.17 5.13 12.83
N ALA A 52 0.53 4.78 11.72
CA ALA A 52 1.05 5.01 10.37
C ALA A 52 1.24 6.51 10.10
N CYS A 53 0.27 7.35 10.48
CA CYS A 53 0.39 8.81 10.39
C CYS A 53 1.54 9.36 11.24
N ALA A 54 1.74 8.84 12.44
CA ALA A 54 2.83 9.28 13.31
C ALA A 54 4.22 8.85 12.81
N ALA A 55 4.30 7.81 11.98
CA ALA A 55 5.54 7.28 11.42
C ALA A 55 5.92 7.89 10.06
N GLN A 56 5.12 8.84 9.54
CA GLN A 56 5.40 9.46 8.25
C GLN A 56 6.72 10.26 8.28
N TRP A 57 7.43 10.20 7.17
CA TRP A 57 8.71 10.88 6.97
C TRP A 57 8.82 11.40 5.54
N ASP A 58 9.72 12.36 5.32
CA ASP A 58 9.97 12.98 4.02
C ASP A 58 11.33 12.51 3.46
N PRO A 59 11.34 11.76 2.34
CA PRO A 59 12.57 11.31 1.71
C PRO A 59 13.54 12.42 1.32
N ALA A 60 13.04 13.61 0.99
CA ALA A 60 13.88 14.71 0.54
C ALA A 60 14.75 15.27 1.66
N THR A 61 14.28 15.20 2.91
CA THR A 61 14.95 15.77 4.08
C THR A 61 15.54 14.72 5.01
N ALA A 62 15.01 13.49 5.01
CA ALA A 62 15.49 12.41 5.88
C ALA A 62 16.74 11.69 5.34
N ILE A 63 17.00 11.76 4.04
CA ILE A 63 18.15 11.11 3.39
C ILE A 63 19.07 12.18 2.81
N ASP A 64 20.36 12.13 3.15
CA ASP A 64 21.38 12.94 2.49
C ASP A 64 21.73 12.34 1.13
N TRP A 65 20.94 12.68 0.12
CA TRP A 65 21.16 12.25 -1.26
C TRP A 65 22.44 12.81 -1.89
N GLY A 66 23.05 13.83 -1.27
CA GLY A 66 24.30 14.42 -1.70
C GLY A 66 25.54 13.78 -1.05
N ALA A 67 25.35 12.87 -0.09
CA ALA A 67 26.42 12.20 0.61
C ALA A 67 27.36 11.50 -0.38
N ALA A 68 28.66 11.80 -0.27
CA ALA A 68 29.65 11.17 -1.12
C ALA A 68 29.83 9.70 -0.73
N PHE A 69 29.71 8.81 -1.71
CA PHE A 69 30.04 7.40 -1.59
C PHE A 69 30.55 6.87 -2.94
N GLU A 70 31.30 5.79 -2.89
CA GLU A 70 31.83 5.07 -4.05
C GLU A 70 31.53 3.57 -3.87
N LEU A 71 31.04 2.94 -4.93
CA LEU A 71 30.84 1.49 -5.02
C LEU A 71 31.54 0.98 -6.28
N PRO A 72 32.11 -0.25 -6.26
CA PRO A 72 32.54 -0.91 -7.48
C PRO A 72 31.40 -0.96 -8.51
N GLU A 73 31.71 -0.80 -9.79
CA GLU A 73 30.68 -0.68 -10.85
C GLU A 73 29.69 -1.85 -10.85
N ALA A 74 30.19 -3.08 -10.70
CA ALA A 74 29.36 -4.28 -10.64
C ALA A 74 28.42 -4.30 -9.43
N VAL A 75 28.83 -3.71 -8.30
CA VAL A 75 27.98 -3.59 -7.11
C VAL A 75 26.91 -2.53 -7.34
N GLU A 76 27.25 -1.40 -7.95
CA GLU A 76 26.27 -0.37 -8.30
C GLU A 76 25.21 -0.92 -9.27
N ASP A 77 25.62 -1.70 -10.28
CA ASP A 77 24.69 -2.33 -11.21
C ASP A 77 23.78 -3.36 -10.51
N ALA A 78 24.31 -4.12 -9.56
CA ALA A 78 23.52 -5.03 -8.73
C ALA A 78 22.51 -4.27 -7.85
N VAL A 79 22.90 -3.15 -7.24
CA VAL A 79 21.98 -2.30 -6.48
C VAL A 79 20.86 -1.78 -7.37
N VAL A 80 21.17 -1.30 -8.57
CA VAL A 80 20.17 -0.81 -9.54
C VAL A 80 19.18 -1.92 -9.92
N GLN A 81 19.67 -3.14 -10.13
CA GLN A 81 18.83 -4.30 -10.41
C GLN A 81 17.90 -4.64 -9.23
N VAL A 82 18.42 -4.60 -7.99
CA VAL A 82 17.60 -4.78 -6.78
C VAL A 82 16.55 -3.70 -6.67
N MET A 83 16.92 -2.42 -6.78
CA MET A 83 15.96 -1.30 -6.70
C MET A 83 14.85 -1.42 -7.75
N THR A 84 15.19 -1.88 -8.97
CA THR A 84 14.20 -2.13 -10.02
C THR A 84 13.18 -3.17 -9.60
N TYR A 85 13.64 -4.28 -9.04
CA TYR A 85 12.76 -5.30 -8.47
C TYR A 85 11.90 -4.73 -7.33
N LEU A 86 12.48 -3.94 -6.42
CA LEU A 86 11.73 -3.32 -5.31
C LEU A 86 10.62 -2.40 -5.83
N ILE A 87 10.93 -1.50 -6.79
CA ILE A 87 9.95 -0.59 -7.40
C ILE A 87 8.75 -1.35 -7.98
N GLU A 88 9.00 -2.46 -8.67
CA GLU A 88 7.93 -3.28 -9.26
C GLU A 88 7.04 -3.92 -8.19
N ASN A 89 7.62 -4.39 -7.08
CA ASN A 89 6.86 -4.93 -5.95
C ASN A 89 6.04 -3.84 -5.25
N GLU A 90 6.63 -2.68 -4.96
CA GLU A 90 5.91 -1.59 -4.33
C GLU A 90 4.79 -1.04 -5.22
N THR A 91 4.94 -1.10 -6.54
CA THR A 91 3.86 -0.76 -7.48
C THR A 91 2.67 -1.70 -7.30
N ALA A 92 2.90 -3.00 -7.17
CA ALA A 92 1.84 -3.96 -6.87
C ALA A 92 1.25 -3.72 -5.47
N ALA A 93 2.11 -3.47 -4.47
CA ALA A 93 1.71 -3.17 -3.10
C ALA A 93 0.91 -1.87 -2.96
N LEU A 94 1.05 -0.94 -3.90
CA LEU A 94 0.22 0.25 -3.99
C LEU A 94 -1.13 -0.06 -4.66
N ILE A 95 -1.11 -0.74 -5.83
CA ILE A 95 -2.30 -0.97 -6.65
C ILE A 95 -3.34 -1.83 -5.92
N VAL A 96 -2.89 -2.86 -5.22
CA VAL A 96 -3.76 -3.80 -4.50
C VAL A 96 -4.65 -3.08 -3.48
N PRO A 97 -4.11 -2.41 -2.43
CA PRO A 97 -4.94 -1.70 -1.45
C PRO A 97 -5.75 -0.58 -2.08
N ALA A 98 -5.22 0.16 -3.08
CA ALA A 98 -5.97 1.20 -3.76
C ALA A 98 -7.23 0.66 -4.48
N ARG A 99 -7.12 -0.50 -5.13
CA ARG A 99 -8.25 -1.17 -5.78
C ARG A 99 -9.33 -1.58 -4.78
N PHE A 100 -8.93 -2.07 -3.61
CA PHE A 100 -9.88 -2.48 -2.57
C PHE A 100 -10.49 -1.30 -1.81
N LEU A 101 -9.74 -0.23 -1.60
CA LEU A 101 -10.21 1.01 -1.00
C LEU A 101 -11.46 1.52 -1.72
N ALA A 102 -11.44 1.56 -3.05
CA ALA A 102 -12.57 2.00 -3.87
C ALA A 102 -13.82 1.08 -3.80
N ARG A 103 -13.68 -0.14 -3.27
CA ARG A 103 -14.76 -1.13 -3.15
C ARG A 103 -15.45 -1.12 -1.79
N ILE A 104 -14.85 -0.50 -0.77
CA ILE A 104 -15.33 -0.49 0.62
C ILE A 104 -16.29 0.68 0.81
N HIS A 105 -17.45 0.42 1.41
CA HIS A 105 -18.37 1.50 1.77
C HIS A 105 -17.70 2.44 2.80
N PRO A 106 -17.78 3.77 2.64
CA PRO A 106 -17.16 4.75 3.55
C PRO A 106 -17.70 4.72 4.99
N HIS A 107 -18.67 3.86 5.29
CA HIS A 107 -19.14 3.61 6.64
C HIS A 107 -18.05 2.96 7.49
N PHE A 108 -17.14 2.21 6.87
CA PHE A 108 -15.96 1.59 7.50
C PHE A 108 -14.72 2.48 7.35
N ARG A 109 -14.88 3.78 7.63
CA ARG A 109 -13.88 4.83 7.32
C ARG A 109 -12.47 4.55 7.86
N GLU A 110 -12.32 3.92 9.03
CA GLU A 110 -11.02 3.62 9.63
C GLU A 110 -10.22 2.65 8.77
N VAL A 111 -10.90 1.67 8.16
CA VAL A 111 -10.23 0.72 7.25
C VAL A 111 -9.86 1.42 5.94
N VAL A 112 -10.74 2.27 5.42
CA VAL A 112 -10.45 3.12 4.25
C VAL A 112 -9.21 3.99 4.51
N GLN A 113 -9.08 4.56 5.70
CA GLN A 113 -7.92 5.36 6.12
C GLN A 113 -6.64 4.53 6.19
N VAL A 114 -6.69 3.30 6.74
CA VAL A 114 -5.54 2.38 6.76
C VAL A 114 -5.06 2.05 5.35
N LEU A 115 -5.98 1.70 4.43
CA LEU A 115 -5.59 1.40 3.05
C LEU A 115 -5.05 2.63 2.31
N ALA A 116 -5.59 3.81 2.61
CA ALA A 116 -5.15 5.06 2.00
C ALA A 116 -3.71 5.41 2.42
N ILE A 117 -3.39 5.31 3.72
CA ILE A 117 -2.04 5.60 4.19
C ILE A 117 -1.03 4.56 3.72
N GLN A 118 -1.43 3.29 3.63
CA GLN A 118 -0.59 2.25 3.05
C GLN A 118 -0.24 2.56 1.58
N ALA A 119 -1.23 2.92 0.76
CA ALA A 119 -0.96 3.32 -0.63
C ALA A 119 -0.04 4.56 -0.72
N ALA A 120 -0.14 5.50 0.23
CA ALA A 120 0.76 6.64 0.31
C ALA A 120 2.19 6.24 0.72
N ASP A 121 2.33 5.26 1.62
CA ASP A 121 3.62 4.72 2.02
C ASP A 121 4.32 4.02 0.85
N GLU A 122 3.60 3.19 0.09
CA GLU A 122 4.20 2.54 -1.09
C GLU A 122 4.57 3.52 -2.19
N ALA A 123 3.82 4.61 -2.35
CA ALA A 123 4.21 5.69 -3.27
C ALA A 123 5.56 6.32 -2.86
N ARG A 124 5.79 6.48 -1.56
CA ARG A 124 7.07 6.98 -1.03
C ARG A 124 8.19 5.97 -1.21
N HIS A 125 7.94 4.67 -1.02
CA HIS A 125 8.92 3.62 -1.26
C HIS A 125 9.36 3.60 -2.73
N ILE A 126 8.41 3.69 -3.66
CA ILE A 126 8.69 3.81 -5.10
C ILE A 126 9.59 5.03 -5.38
N GLU A 127 9.32 6.18 -4.77
CA GLU A 127 10.16 7.37 -4.91
C GLU A 127 11.60 7.11 -4.45
N VAL A 128 11.77 6.59 -3.23
CA VAL A 128 13.08 6.34 -2.62
C VAL A 128 13.88 5.36 -3.47
N PHE A 129 13.29 4.24 -3.88
CA PHE A 129 13.97 3.23 -4.67
C PHE A 129 14.30 3.72 -6.08
N THR A 130 13.39 4.47 -6.70
CA THR A 130 13.64 5.08 -8.02
C THR A 130 14.80 6.07 -7.95
N ARG A 131 14.80 6.94 -6.93
CA ARG A 131 15.87 7.91 -6.73
C ARG A 131 17.20 7.23 -6.45
N ARG A 132 17.23 6.14 -5.66
CA ARG A 132 18.44 5.34 -5.45
C ARG A 132 18.92 4.65 -6.72
N ALA A 133 18.02 4.03 -7.49
CA ALA A 133 18.36 3.36 -8.75
C ALA A 133 19.01 4.32 -9.74
N LEU A 134 18.53 5.57 -9.80
CA LEU A 134 18.98 6.56 -10.78
C LEU A 134 20.09 7.48 -10.26
N LEU A 135 20.57 7.26 -9.03
CA LEU A 135 21.54 8.16 -8.41
C LEU A 135 22.90 8.17 -9.13
N ARG A 136 23.34 7.00 -9.63
CA ARG A 136 24.62 6.82 -10.33
C ARG A 136 24.47 6.16 -11.72
N ARG A 137 23.24 5.90 -12.16
CA ARG A 137 22.93 5.28 -13.45
C ARG A 137 21.79 6.03 -14.14
N PRO A 138 21.75 6.05 -15.48
CA PRO A 138 20.73 6.79 -16.23
C PRO A 138 19.39 6.04 -16.34
N ALA A 139 19.33 4.76 -15.97
CA ALA A 139 18.16 3.92 -16.17
C ALA A 139 18.04 2.84 -15.08
N PRO A 140 16.82 2.32 -14.83
CA PRO A 140 16.62 1.10 -14.06
C PRO A 140 17.26 -0.12 -14.73
N GLY A 141 17.33 -1.22 -13.97
CA GLY A 141 17.78 -2.52 -14.43
C GLY A 141 16.73 -3.28 -15.23
N LEU A 142 16.93 -4.59 -15.38
CA LEU A 142 16.07 -5.45 -16.18
C LEU A 142 14.79 -5.82 -15.42
N SER A 143 13.64 -5.52 -16.02
CA SER A 143 12.36 -6.12 -15.63
C SER A 143 12.28 -7.54 -16.18
N THR A 144 12.13 -8.53 -15.31
CA THR A 144 12.14 -9.95 -15.73
C THR A 144 10.73 -10.47 -15.97
N VAL A 145 10.57 -11.33 -16.99
CA VAL A 145 9.29 -12.01 -17.27
C VAL A 145 8.80 -12.81 -16.05
N GLY A 146 9.71 -13.46 -15.32
CA GLY A 146 9.39 -14.20 -14.11
C GLY A 146 8.84 -13.30 -13.00
N GLY A 147 9.52 -12.17 -12.72
CA GLY A 147 9.06 -11.18 -11.74
C GLY A 147 7.69 -10.61 -12.10
N GLN A 148 7.51 -10.18 -13.35
CA GLN A 148 6.24 -9.64 -13.85
C GLN A 148 5.11 -10.69 -13.80
N THR A 149 5.40 -11.95 -14.11
CA THR A 149 4.41 -13.04 -14.00
C THR A 149 3.99 -13.28 -12.55
N SER A 150 4.92 -13.20 -11.60
CA SER A 150 4.64 -13.31 -10.17
C SER A 150 3.81 -12.14 -9.65
N LEU A 151 4.12 -10.91 -10.05
CA LEU A 151 3.36 -9.72 -9.63
C LEU A 151 1.95 -9.72 -10.23
N ARG A 152 1.80 -10.22 -11.46
CA ARG A 152 0.49 -10.35 -12.10
C ARG A 152 -0.48 -11.20 -11.27
N THR A 153 -0.03 -12.32 -10.69
CA THR A 153 -0.95 -13.16 -9.88
C THR A 153 -1.48 -12.41 -8.66
N LEU A 154 -0.66 -11.56 -8.04
CA LEU A 154 -1.07 -10.72 -6.92
C LEU A 154 -2.07 -9.63 -7.34
N VAL A 155 -1.81 -8.96 -8.46
CA VAL A 155 -2.68 -7.89 -8.98
C VAL A 155 -4.01 -8.43 -9.48
N GLU A 156 -4.02 -9.62 -10.11
CA GLU A 156 -5.23 -10.23 -10.66
C GLU A 156 -6.10 -10.92 -9.61
N GLU A 157 -5.59 -11.20 -8.40
CA GLU A 157 -6.33 -11.86 -7.32
C GLU A 157 -7.59 -11.06 -6.93
N PRO A 158 -8.81 -11.56 -7.19
CA PRO A 158 -10.04 -10.80 -6.94
C PRO A 158 -10.45 -10.72 -5.46
N ASP A 159 -9.99 -11.66 -4.63
CA ASP A 159 -10.34 -11.74 -3.21
C ASP A 159 -9.44 -10.82 -2.36
N PHE A 160 -10.06 -10.00 -1.50
CA PHE A 160 -9.33 -9.05 -0.67
C PHE A 160 -8.48 -9.73 0.39
N ALA A 161 -9.03 -10.71 1.09
CA ALA A 161 -8.34 -11.37 2.17
C ALA A 161 -7.13 -12.14 1.64
N LEU A 162 -7.28 -12.80 0.48
CA LEU A 162 -6.19 -13.51 -0.17
C LEU A 162 -5.14 -12.54 -0.74
N ALA A 163 -5.55 -11.47 -1.43
CA ALA A 163 -4.62 -10.47 -1.94
C ALA A 163 -3.84 -9.78 -0.81
N SER A 164 -4.51 -9.39 0.28
CA SER A 164 -3.86 -8.80 1.46
C SER A 164 -2.96 -9.78 2.19
N PHE A 165 -3.36 -11.06 2.33
CA PHE A 165 -2.50 -12.09 2.91
C PHE A 165 -1.23 -12.30 2.07
N LEU A 166 -1.38 -12.42 0.75
CA LEU A 166 -0.26 -12.56 -0.17
C LEU A 166 0.64 -11.30 -0.14
N LEU A 167 0.07 -10.11 0.00
CA LEU A 167 0.82 -8.88 0.15
C LEU A 167 1.67 -8.88 1.44
N SER A 168 1.03 -9.14 2.58
CA SER A 168 1.68 -9.03 3.89
C SER A 168 2.67 -10.17 4.16
N VAL A 169 2.39 -11.39 3.68
CA VAL A 169 3.25 -12.56 3.92
C VAL A 169 4.31 -12.72 2.82
N LEU A 170 3.91 -12.60 1.55
CA LEU A 170 4.81 -12.86 0.43
C LEU A 170 5.60 -11.60 0.03
N GLY A 171 4.94 -10.44 0.06
CA GLY A 171 5.55 -9.12 -0.16
C GLY A 171 6.32 -8.67 1.08
N GLU A 172 5.65 -8.00 2.01
CA GLU A 172 6.28 -7.26 3.11
C GLU A 172 7.26 -8.10 3.97
N GLY A 173 6.89 -9.32 4.35
CA GLY A 173 7.74 -10.19 5.19
C GLY A 173 9.04 -10.64 4.50
N SER A 174 8.95 -11.08 3.25
CA SER A 174 10.12 -11.48 2.44
C SER A 174 10.98 -10.25 2.09
N PHE A 175 10.32 -9.12 1.87
CA PHE A 175 10.95 -7.85 1.50
C PHE A 175 11.78 -7.27 2.64
N LEU A 176 11.23 -7.23 3.85
CA LEU A 176 11.98 -6.85 5.05
C LEU A 176 13.17 -7.78 5.27
N SER A 177 12.99 -9.10 5.05
CA SER A 177 14.08 -10.06 5.19
C SER A 177 15.23 -9.78 4.21
N LEU A 178 14.92 -9.41 2.96
CA LEU A 178 15.93 -8.97 1.98
C LEU A 178 16.63 -7.68 2.41
N LEU A 179 15.88 -6.68 2.88
CA LEU A 179 16.45 -5.40 3.32
C LEU A 179 17.36 -5.58 4.55
N TRP A 180 16.96 -6.43 5.51
CA TRP A 180 17.80 -6.78 6.66
C TRP A 180 19.07 -7.51 6.23
N PHE A 181 18.97 -8.46 5.31
CA PHE A 181 20.13 -9.14 4.75
C PHE A 181 21.12 -8.15 4.11
N LEU A 182 20.63 -7.20 3.30
CA LEU A 182 21.46 -6.16 2.67
C LEU A 182 22.04 -5.15 3.66
N ALA A 183 21.39 -4.96 4.82
CA ALA A 183 21.91 -4.09 5.86
C ALA A 183 23.02 -4.77 6.68
N GLU A 184 22.97 -6.08 6.83
CA GLU A 184 23.90 -6.87 7.63
C GLU A 184 25.13 -7.38 6.86
N HIS A 185 25.05 -7.51 5.53
CA HIS A 185 26.06 -8.15 4.67
C HIS A 185 26.40 -7.33 3.44
#